data_AF-A0A944XWI3-F1
#
_entry.id   AF-A0A944XWI3-F1
#
_cell.length_a   1.000
_cell.length_b   1.000
_cell.length_c   1.000
_cell.angle_alpha   90.00
_cell.angle_beta   90.00
_cell.angle_gamma   90.00
#
_symmetry.space_group_name_H-M   'P 1'
#
loop_
_entity.id
_entity.type
_entity.pdbx_description
1 polymer ?
#
loop_
_entity_poly.entity_id
_entity_poly.type
_entity_poly.pdbx_seq_one_letter_code
_entity_poly.pdbx_strand_id
1 'polypeptide(L)' 'MEIAGKTALVTGAASGIGLGTARAFAARGANVALLD' A
#
# COMPACT_ATOMS: atom_id res chain seq x y z
N MET A 1 6.51 5.43 12.88
CA MET A 1 6.40 3.96 12.71
C MET A 1 7.12 3.55 11.44
N GLU A 2 8.08 2.64 11.57
CA GLU A 2 8.71 1.91 10.46
C GLU A 2 7.72 0.91 9.85
N ILE A 3 7.54 0.93 8.53
CA ILE A 3 6.67 0.00 7.77
C ILE A 3 7.44 -0.84 6.75
N ALA A 4 8.75 -0.63 6.63
CA ALA A 4 9.61 -1.44 5.77
C ALA A 4 9.54 -2.91 6.22
N GLY A 5 9.44 -3.82 5.25
CA GLY A 5 9.30 -5.26 5.47
C GLY A 5 7.95 -5.73 6.03
N LYS A 6 7.03 -4.81 6.37
CA LYS A 6 5.67 -5.17 6.81
C LYS A 6 4.74 -5.39 5.62
N THR A 7 3.71 -6.19 5.83
CA THR A 7 2.65 -6.40 4.84
C THR A 7 1.47 -5.48 5.10
N ALA A 8 1.00 -4.79 4.05
CA ALA A 8 -0.19 -3.95 4.07
C ALA A 8 -1.20 -4.43 3.03
N LEU A 9 -2.47 -4.61 3.45
CA LEU A 9 -3.60 -4.83 2.55
C LEU A 9 -4.29 -3.49 2.29
N VAL A 10 -4.41 -3.09 1.03
CA VAL A 10 -5.08 -1.86 0.62
C VAL A 10 -6.30 -2.20 -0.22
N THR A 11 -7.50 -1.81 0.24
CA THR A 11 -8.78 -1.96 -0.46
C THR A 11 -9.09 -0.73 -1.32
N GLY A 12 -9.86 -0.87 -2.41
CA GLY A 12 -10.15 0.24 -3.35
C GLY A 12 -8.88 0.75 -4.05
N ALA A 13 -7.91 -0.14 -4.31
CA ALA A 13 -6.55 0.23 -4.68
C ALA A 13 -6.34 0.52 -6.17
N ALA A 14 -7.34 0.32 -7.04
CA ALA A 14 -7.23 0.58 -8.47
C ALA A 14 -7.27 2.08 -8.81
N SER A 15 -7.79 2.94 -7.92
CA SER A 15 -7.84 4.39 -8.20
C SER A 15 -7.79 5.27 -6.94
N GLY A 16 -7.70 6.59 -7.14
CA GLY A 16 -7.83 7.59 -6.10
C GLY A 16 -6.89 7.41 -4.91
N ILE A 17 -7.46 7.52 -3.70
CA ILE A 17 -6.72 7.47 -2.44
C ILE A 17 -6.12 6.08 -2.20
N GLY A 18 -6.81 5.00 -2.56
CA GLY A 18 -6.31 3.64 -2.40
C GLY A 18 -5.04 3.41 -3.21
N LEU A 19 -5.06 3.79 -4.49
CA LEU A 19 -3.87 3.73 -5.35
C LEU A 19 -2.72 4.59 -4.80
N GLY A 20 -3.02 5.81 -4.35
CA GLY A 20 -2.02 6.70 -3.74
C GLY A 20 -1.38 6.08 -2.49
N THR A 21 -2.20 5.48 -1.63
CA THR A 21 -1.77 4.82 -0.39
C THR A 21 -0.89 3.61 -0.69
N ALA A 22 -1.31 2.75 -1.61
CA ALA A 22 -0.54 1.59 -2.04
C ALA A 22 0.85 1.97 -2.56
N ARG A 23 0.92 3.00 -3.41
CA ARG A 23 2.19 3.53 -3.93
C ARG A 23 3.08 4.08 -2.81
N ALA A 24 2.52 4.86 -1.89
CA ALA A 24 3.28 5.42 -0.77
C ALA A 24 3.83 4.33 0.17
N PHE A 25 3.09 3.24 0.37
CA PHE A 25 3.54 2.13 1.22
C PHE A 25 4.63 1.31 0.53
N ALA A 26 4.47 1.00 -0.75
CA ALA A 26 5.50 0.31 -1.53
C ALA A 26 6.81 1.12 -1.58
N ALA A 27 6.73 2.44 -1.80
CA ALA A 27 7.89 3.33 -1.80
C ALA A 27 8.65 3.37 -0.46
N ARG A 28 7.99 3.02 0.64
CA ARG A 28 8.57 2.92 2.00
C ARG A 28 9.00 1.50 2.36
N GLY A 29 9.04 0.59 1.38
CA GLY A 29 9.54 -0.77 1.54
C GLY A 29 8.54 -1.75 2.16
N ALA A 30 7.25 -1.44 2.18
CA ALA A 30 6.23 -2.41 2.60
C ALA A 30 5.93 -3.40 1.47
N ASN A 31 5.58 -4.63 1.84
CA ASN A 31 4.93 -5.58 0.94
C ASN A 31 3.45 -5.19 0.82
N VAL A 32 2.96 -4.89 -0.38
CA VAL A 32 1.60 -4.39 -0.55
C VAL A 32 0.75 -5.40 -1.31
N ALA A 33 -0.34 -5.83 -0.69
CA ALA A 33 -1.42 -6.58 -1.34
C ALA A 33 -2.54 -5.60 -1.71
N LEU A 34 -2.98 -5.66 -2.96
CA LEU A 34 -4.04 -4.80 -3.49
C LEU A 34 -5.34 -5.60 -3.61
N LEU A 35 -6.42 -5.03 -3.10
CA LEU A 35 -7.78 -5.50 -3.26
C LEU A 35 -8.63 -4.33 -3.75
N ASP A 36 -9.55 -4.57 -4.66
CA ASP A 36 -10.56 -3.58 -5.07
C ASP A 36 -11.93 -4.23 -5.08
#